data_AF-Q6L5Z4-F1
#
_entry.id   AF-Q6L5Z4-F1
#
_cell.length_a   1.000
_cell.length_b   1.000
_cell.length_c   1.000
_cell.angle_alpha   90.00
_cell.angle_beta   90.00
_cell.angle_gamma   90.00
#
_symmetry.space_group_name_H-M   'P 1'
#
loop_
_entity.id
_entity.type
_entity.pdbx_description
1 polymer ?
#
loop_
_entity_poly.entity_id
_entity_poly.type
_entity_poly.pdbx_seq_one_letter_code
_entity_poly.pdbx_strand_id
1 'polypeptide(L)'
;RGVDEEILNSRNGANNQYWLFTRQNPTNAQIITNGNANSISSSNYRANRPTKVVVHGWNSNGNSNINPMIRDAFLANQDCNVIVVDWRALANSNYITASNGVPGVGQFLGNFLIWLFNTAGGNWNQLHLVGFSLGAHVVGNAGRIAGGRPTRVTGLDPAGPRWGGNNDALNTRSGQYTECIHTDGGLLGINDRICHTNFYPNGGNNPRPGCWVSTCSHSRAYQLFASTVRSNHLLGRLCGNFNQAQNNQCTGSTLHMGNAILTKRGNGIYGLTTGSSWPF
;
A
#
# COMPACT_ATOMS: atom_id res chain seq x y z
N ARG A 1 21.51 -30.37 4.85
CA ARG A 1 20.24 -30.52 4.10
C ARG A 1 19.14 -30.29 5.12
N GLY A 2 18.87 -29.01 5.36
CA GLY A 2 18.27 -28.52 6.60
C GLY A 2 16.86 -28.01 6.38
N VAL A 3 16.10 -27.97 7.47
CA VAL A 3 14.71 -27.52 7.65
C VAL A 3 14.35 -26.23 6.87
N ASP A 4 15.34 -25.42 6.50
CA ASP A 4 15.19 -24.19 5.70
C ASP A 4 14.75 -24.42 4.25
N GLU A 5 15.11 -25.54 3.62
CA GLU A 5 14.71 -25.85 2.24
C GLU A 5 13.22 -26.24 2.15
N GLU A 6 12.64 -26.78 3.22
CA GLU A 6 11.24 -27.19 3.28
C GLU A 6 10.29 -25.99 3.43
N ILE A 7 10.72 -24.97 4.20
CA ILE A 7 10.01 -23.68 4.31
C ILE A 7 10.04 -22.93 2.97
N LEU A 8 11.18 -22.96 2.26
CA LEU A 8 11.35 -22.32 0.95
C LEU A 8 10.66 -23.08 -0.20
N ASN A 9 10.59 -24.42 -0.12
CA ASN A 9 9.89 -25.26 -1.10
C ASN A 9 8.37 -25.32 -0.88
N SER A 10 7.89 -24.97 0.33
CA SER A 10 6.52 -24.50 0.48
C SER A 10 6.44 -23.10 -0.12
N ARG A 11 6.04 -22.99 -1.40
CA ARG A 11 5.65 -21.71 -2.00
C ARG A 11 4.38 -21.19 -1.33
N ASN A 12 4.39 -20.91 -0.02
CA ASN A 12 3.19 -20.67 0.76
C ASN A 12 3.05 -19.18 1.11
N GLY A 13 2.60 -18.40 0.12
CA GLY A 13 1.62 -17.33 0.41
C GLY A 13 0.22 -17.89 0.74
N ALA A 14 0.11 -19.21 0.95
CA ALA A 14 -1.12 -19.94 1.28
C ALA A 14 -1.75 -19.59 2.64
N ASN A 15 -1.05 -18.83 3.50
CA ASN A 15 -1.61 -18.34 4.77
C ASN A 15 -2.01 -16.86 4.73
N ASN A 16 -2.00 -16.22 3.55
CA ASN A 16 -2.62 -14.91 3.42
C ASN A 16 -4.10 -15.03 3.78
N GLN A 17 -4.54 -14.24 4.76
CA GLN A 17 -5.95 -14.09 5.03
C GLN A 17 -6.45 -12.80 4.39
N TYR A 18 -7.61 -12.86 3.73
CA TYR A 18 -8.23 -11.74 3.05
C TYR A 18 -9.44 -11.28 3.85
N TRP A 19 -9.24 -10.28 4.69
CA TRP A 19 -10.22 -9.79 5.65
C TRP A 19 -11.07 -8.70 5.01
N LEU A 20 -12.32 -9.02 4.69
CA LEU A 20 -13.28 -8.08 4.13
C LEU A 20 -13.91 -7.23 5.23
N PHE A 21 -13.89 -5.92 5.00
CA PHE A 21 -14.64 -4.92 5.73
C PHE A 21 -15.49 -4.10 4.75
N THR A 22 -16.68 -3.74 5.21
CA THR A 22 -17.60 -2.82 4.53
C THR A 22 -18.24 -1.92 5.58
N ARG A 23 -19.09 -0.96 5.17
CA ARG A 23 -19.90 -0.18 6.11
C ARG A 23 -20.84 -1.03 6.98
N GLN A 24 -21.18 -2.25 6.54
CA GLN A 24 -22.04 -3.18 7.30
C GLN A 24 -21.27 -3.99 8.35
N ASN A 25 -19.94 -4.07 8.22
CA ASN A 25 -19.05 -4.76 9.16
C ASN A 25 -17.73 -3.99 9.28
N PRO A 26 -17.74 -2.74 9.78
CA PRO A 26 -16.57 -1.86 9.72
C PRO A 26 -15.44 -2.32 10.65
N THR A 27 -15.74 -3.07 11.71
CA THR A 27 -14.78 -3.49 12.74
C THR A 27 -14.55 -5.00 12.78
N ASN A 28 -15.53 -5.80 12.37
CA ASN A 28 -15.45 -7.27 12.37
C ASN A 28 -15.21 -7.81 10.96
N ALA A 29 -14.07 -8.45 10.74
CA ALA A 29 -13.71 -9.00 9.45
C ALA A 29 -14.60 -10.18 9.05
N GLN A 30 -14.97 -10.24 7.77
CA GLN A 30 -15.45 -11.46 7.13
C GLN A 30 -14.32 -12.02 6.26
N ILE A 31 -13.94 -13.28 6.44
CA ILE A 31 -12.80 -13.87 5.74
C ILE A 31 -13.25 -14.37 4.37
N ILE A 32 -12.64 -13.85 3.30
CA ILE A 32 -12.77 -14.41 1.96
C ILE A 32 -11.65 -15.45 1.77
N THR A 33 -12.03 -16.70 1.56
CA THR A 33 -11.09 -17.81 1.37
C THR A 33 -10.92 -18.09 -0.11
N ASN A 34 -9.68 -18.00 -0.61
CA ASN A 34 -9.36 -18.28 -2.00
C ASN A 34 -9.85 -19.68 -2.41
N GLY A 35 -10.51 -19.78 -3.57
CA GLY A 35 -11.10 -21.03 -4.05
C GLY A 35 -12.43 -21.42 -3.41
N ASN A 36 -12.93 -20.68 -2.42
CA ASN A 36 -14.22 -20.94 -1.79
C ASN A 36 -15.24 -19.82 -2.10
N ALA A 37 -16.05 -20.02 -3.14
CA ALA A 37 -17.06 -19.04 -3.56
C ALA A 37 -18.11 -18.76 -2.48
N ASN A 38 -18.43 -19.73 -1.62
CA ASN A 38 -19.38 -19.55 -0.52
C ASN A 38 -18.90 -18.53 0.52
N SER A 39 -17.58 -18.39 0.70
CA SER A 39 -17.04 -17.34 1.57
C SER A 39 -17.30 -15.92 1.04
N ILE A 40 -17.48 -15.77 -0.28
CA ILE A 40 -17.84 -14.49 -0.89
C ILE A 40 -19.34 -14.25 -0.75
N SER A 41 -20.17 -15.23 -1.12
CA SER A 41 -21.64 -15.08 -1.10
C SER A 41 -22.23 -14.92 0.30
N SER A 42 -21.57 -15.48 1.33
CA SER A 42 -21.92 -15.29 2.75
C SER A 42 -21.36 -14.00 3.37
N SER A 43 -20.62 -13.21 2.60
CA SER A 43 -20.04 -11.94 3.04
C SER A 43 -20.81 -10.72 2.54
N ASN A 44 -20.39 -9.55 3.00
CA ASN A 44 -20.91 -8.26 2.58
C ASN A 44 -20.25 -7.74 1.29
N TYR A 45 -19.46 -8.57 0.57
CA TYR A 45 -18.82 -8.17 -0.68
C TYR A 45 -19.86 -7.74 -1.72
N ARG A 46 -19.58 -6.65 -2.42
CA ARG A 46 -20.43 -6.12 -3.49
C ARG A 46 -19.59 -5.77 -4.71
N ALA A 47 -19.79 -6.50 -5.80
CA ALA A 47 -19.00 -6.38 -7.03
C ALA A 47 -19.13 -5.04 -7.75
N ASN A 48 -20.26 -4.35 -7.58
CA ASN A 48 -20.52 -3.03 -8.15
C ASN A 48 -19.91 -1.88 -7.34
N ARG A 49 -19.23 -2.17 -6.23
CA ARG A 49 -18.54 -1.17 -5.40
C ARG A 49 -17.04 -1.17 -5.69
N PRO A 50 -16.36 -0.01 -5.54
CA PRO A 50 -14.91 0.02 -5.58
C PRO A 50 -14.29 -0.91 -4.55
N THR A 51 -13.15 -1.50 -4.89
CA THR A 51 -12.40 -2.38 -3.98
C THR A 51 -11.07 -1.75 -3.62
N LYS A 52 -10.78 -1.67 -2.32
CA LYS A 52 -9.55 -1.13 -1.75
C LYS A 52 -8.83 -2.28 -1.05
N VAL A 53 -7.59 -2.55 -1.41
CA VAL A 53 -6.78 -3.58 -0.76
C VAL A 53 -5.70 -2.88 0.07
N VAL A 54 -5.56 -3.29 1.33
CA VAL A 54 -4.56 -2.72 2.26
C VAL A 54 -3.62 -3.83 2.71
N VAL A 55 -2.31 -3.60 2.57
CA VAL A 55 -1.27 -4.59 2.90
C VAL A 55 -0.27 -3.97 3.87
N HIS A 56 -0.12 -4.62 5.03
CA HIS A 56 0.82 -4.21 6.07
C HIS A 56 2.28 -4.58 5.76
N GLY A 57 3.21 -4.09 6.57
CA GLY A 57 4.66 -4.28 6.42
C GLY A 57 5.25 -5.43 7.24
N TRP A 58 6.57 -5.38 7.40
CA TRP A 58 7.35 -6.27 8.29
C TRP A 58 6.97 -6.06 9.76
N ASN A 59 7.06 -7.13 10.56
CA ASN A 59 6.74 -7.14 11.99
C ASN A 59 5.34 -6.56 12.32
N SER A 60 4.36 -6.94 11.51
CA SER A 60 2.99 -6.41 11.53
C SER A 60 2.00 -7.52 11.18
N ASN A 61 0.71 -7.28 11.43
CA ASN A 61 -0.37 -8.21 11.11
C ASN A 61 -1.65 -7.47 10.69
N GLY A 62 -2.72 -8.20 10.38
CA GLY A 62 -4.03 -7.65 10.01
C GLY A 62 -4.64 -6.65 11.00
N ASN A 63 -4.30 -6.70 12.29
CA ASN A 63 -4.81 -5.78 13.32
C ASN A 63 -3.88 -4.56 13.58
N SER A 64 -2.69 -4.52 13.01
CA SER A 64 -1.77 -3.39 13.19
C SER A 64 -2.35 -2.08 12.65
N ASN A 65 -2.05 -0.95 13.30
CA ASN A 65 -2.68 0.37 13.11
C ASN A 65 -2.83 0.85 11.66
N ILE A 66 -1.90 0.49 10.77
CA ILE A 66 -2.00 0.73 9.32
C ILE A 66 -3.39 0.36 8.76
N ASN A 67 -3.90 -0.82 9.13
CA ASN A 67 -5.10 -1.39 8.55
C ASN A 67 -6.38 -0.65 9.00
N PRO A 68 -6.68 -0.52 10.31
CA PRO A 68 -7.88 0.20 10.74
C PRO A 68 -7.85 1.68 10.32
N MET A 69 -6.70 2.37 10.38
CA MET A 69 -6.63 3.78 9.98
C MET A 69 -7.03 3.99 8.51
N ILE A 70 -6.48 3.17 7.59
CA ILE A 70 -6.79 3.30 6.16
C ILE A 70 -8.19 2.76 5.85
N ARG A 71 -8.60 1.65 6.46
CA ARG A 71 -9.95 1.08 6.31
C ARG A 71 -11.00 2.11 6.71
N ASP A 72 -10.88 2.68 7.90
CA ASP A 72 -11.86 3.63 8.43
C ASP A 72 -11.86 4.94 7.62
N ALA A 73 -10.71 5.31 7.06
CA ALA A 73 -10.63 6.43 6.14
C ALA A 73 -11.46 6.17 4.86
N PHE A 74 -11.26 5.02 4.22
CA PHE A 74 -12.01 4.66 3.01
C PHE A 74 -13.51 4.47 3.27
N LEU A 75 -13.89 3.74 4.32
CA LEU A 75 -15.30 3.47 4.63
C LEU A 75 -16.08 4.74 4.99
N ALA A 76 -15.43 5.72 5.61
CA ALA A 76 -16.05 7.02 5.82
C ALA A 76 -16.17 7.85 4.54
N ASN A 77 -15.18 7.77 3.65
CA ASN A 77 -15.18 8.55 2.41
C ASN A 77 -16.20 8.03 1.38
N GLN A 78 -16.35 6.72 1.23
CA GLN A 78 -17.23 6.12 0.22
C GLN A 78 -17.73 4.73 0.62
N ASP A 79 -18.80 4.28 -0.04
CA ASP A 79 -19.29 2.91 0.10
C ASP A 79 -18.47 1.96 -0.77
N CYS A 80 -17.62 1.14 -0.14
CA CYS A 80 -16.65 0.30 -0.84
C CYS A 80 -16.36 -1.01 -0.10
N ASN A 81 -15.75 -1.96 -0.81
CA ASN A 81 -15.12 -3.13 -0.20
C ASN A 81 -13.70 -2.74 0.23
N VAL A 82 -13.33 -2.98 1.49
CA VAL A 82 -11.94 -2.89 1.95
C VAL A 82 -11.47 -4.29 2.31
N ILE A 83 -10.41 -4.77 1.65
CA ILE A 83 -9.79 -6.07 1.92
C ILE A 83 -8.42 -5.82 2.55
N VAL A 84 -8.29 -6.16 3.83
CA VAL A 84 -6.99 -6.19 4.51
C VAL A 84 -6.33 -7.54 4.24
N VAL A 85 -5.08 -7.51 3.81
CA VAL A 85 -4.29 -8.73 3.58
C VAL A 85 -3.39 -8.96 4.78
N ASP A 86 -3.68 -10.02 5.52
CA ASP A 86 -2.88 -10.45 6.65
C ASP A 86 -1.93 -11.56 6.24
N TRP A 87 -0.64 -11.22 6.15
CA TRP A 87 0.44 -12.12 5.75
C TRP A 87 1.46 -12.31 6.89
N ARG A 88 1.00 -12.14 8.14
CA ARG A 88 1.81 -12.12 9.36
C ARG A 88 2.80 -13.28 9.52
N ALA A 89 2.47 -14.46 8.99
CA ALA A 89 3.30 -15.66 9.14
C ALA A 89 4.72 -15.41 8.61
N LEU A 90 4.82 -14.79 7.43
CA LEU A 90 6.09 -14.45 6.81
C LEU A 90 6.56 -13.05 7.22
N ALA A 91 5.64 -12.10 7.42
CA ALA A 91 5.97 -10.74 7.82
C ALA A 91 6.68 -10.66 9.18
N ASN A 92 6.45 -11.62 10.09
CA ASN A 92 7.06 -11.67 11.42
C ASN A 92 8.30 -12.57 11.50
N SER A 93 8.76 -13.11 10.38
CA SER A 93 10.10 -13.73 10.30
C SER A 93 11.19 -12.64 10.35
N ASN A 94 12.45 -13.04 10.47
CA ASN A 94 13.56 -12.09 10.33
C ASN A 94 13.47 -11.32 8.99
N TYR A 95 14.03 -10.11 8.93
CA TYR A 95 13.86 -9.21 7.79
C TYR A 95 14.28 -9.83 6.45
N ILE A 96 15.37 -10.59 6.42
CA ILE A 96 15.88 -11.21 5.19
C ILE A 96 14.87 -12.22 4.65
N THR A 97 14.34 -13.09 5.52
CA THR A 97 13.31 -14.07 5.16
C THR A 97 12.02 -13.39 4.72
N ALA A 98 11.53 -12.40 5.48
CA ALA A 98 10.32 -11.66 5.13
C ALA A 98 10.47 -10.95 3.77
N SER A 99 11.59 -10.28 3.55
CA SER A 99 11.91 -9.59 2.30
C SER A 99 11.99 -10.54 1.11
N ASN A 100 12.60 -11.72 1.27
CA ASN A 100 12.69 -12.73 0.20
C ASN A 100 11.31 -13.30 -0.18
N GLY A 101 10.37 -13.32 0.76
CA GLY A 101 9.05 -13.88 0.53
C GLY A 101 8.04 -12.92 -0.11
N VAL A 102 8.34 -11.61 -0.17
CA VAL A 102 7.44 -10.59 -0.72
C VAL A 102 6.94 -10.91 -2.15
N PRO A 103 7.78 -11.33 -3.12
CA PRO A 103 7.31 -11.65 -4.46
C PRO A 103 6.25 -12.76 -4.45
N GLY A 104 6.46 -13.79 -3.63
CA GLY A 104 5.49 -14.87 -3.42
C GLY A 104 4.17 -14.36 -2.86
N VAL A 105 4.20 -13.60 -1.76
CA VAL A 105 2.99 -13.00 -1.15
C VAL A 105 2.22 -12.15 -2.17
N GLY A 106 2.92 -11.34 -2.96
CA GLY A 106 2.34 -10.54 -4.03
C GLY A 106 1.72 -11.39 -5.14
N GLN A 107 2.37 -12.48 -5.53
CA GLN A 107 1.81 -13.43 -6.50
C GLN A 107 0.50 -14.06 -6.03
N PHE A 108 0.43 -14.50 -4.77
CA PHE A 108 -0.79 -15.04 -4.20
C PHE A 108 -1.91 -14.00 -4.11
N LEU A 109 -1.59 -12.75 -3.73
CA LEU A 109 -2.57 -11.66 -3.72
C LEU A 109 -3.09 -11.34 -5.13
N GLY A 110 -2.21 -11.27 -6.14
CA GLY A 110 -2.60 -11.04 -7.53
C GLY A 110 -3.54 -12.13 -8.04
N ASN A 111 -3.19 -13.41 -7.81
CA ASN A 111 -4.02 -14.55 -8.19
C ASN A 111 -5.37 -14.56 -7.45
N PHE A 112 -5.38 -14.22 -6.15
CA PHE A 112 -6.62 -14.08 -5.38
C PHE A 112 -7.54 -13.02 -5.98
N LEU A 113 -7.01 -11.86 -6.36
CA LEU A 113 -7.83 -10.79 -6.96
C LEU A 113 -8.39 -11.18 -8.33
N ILE A 114 -7.60 -11.89 -9.14
CA ILE A 114 -8.07 -12.46 -10.41
C ILE A 114 -9.22 -13.44 -10.16
N TRP A 115 -9.04 -14.38 -9.24
CA TRP A 115 -10.08 -15.34 -8.87
C TRP A 115 -11.34 -14.62 -8.34
N LEU A 116 -11.21 -13.72 -7.38
CA LEU A 116 -12.32 -12.98 -6.78
C LEU A 116 -13.15 -12.25 -7.84
N PHE A 117 -12.49 -11.52 -8.75
CA PHE A 117 -13.18 -10.74 -9.78
C PHE A 117 -13.80 -11.64 -10.87
N ASN A 118 -13.19 -12.77 -11.19
CA ASN A 118 -13.77 -13.75 -12.12
C ASN A 118 -14.97 -14.48 -11.52
N THR A 119 -14.95 -14.75 -10.21
CA THR A 119 -15.99 -15.54 -9.53
C THR A 119 -17.18 -14.68 -9.09
N ALA A 120 -16.94 -13.52 -8.51
CA ALA A 120 -18.00 -12.70 -7.92
C ALA A 120 -18.22 -11.37 -8.65
N GLY A 121 -17.43 -11.08 -9.69
CA GLY A 121 -17.40 -9.78 -10.34
C GLY A 121 -16.56 -8.75 -9.59
N GLY A 122 -16.31 -7.64 -10.25
CA GLY A 122 -15.47 -6.55 -9.79
C GLY A 122 -14.98 -5.76 -11.00
N ASN A 123 -14.42 -4.58 -10.76
CA ASN A 123 -13.90 -3.73 -11.82
C ASN A 123 -12.47 -3.31 -11.52
N TRP A 124 -11.54 -3.71 -12.39
CA TRP A 124 -10.11 -3.33 -12.28
C TRP A 124 -9.90 -1.81 -12.35
N ASN A 125 -10.77 -1.10 -13.06
CA ASN A 125 -10.79 0.37 -13.10
C ASN A 125 -11.27 0.99 -11.77
N GLN A 126 -11.78 0.17 -10.84
CA GLN A 126 -12.20 0.57 -9.50
C GLN A 126 -11.39 -0.12 -8.38
N LEU A 127 -10.24 -0.71 -8.71
CA LEU A 127 -9.36 -1.37 -7.74
C LEU A 127 -8.18 -0.47 -7.33
N HIS A 128 -8.04 -0.21 -6.03
CA HIS A 128 -6.90 0.50 -5.45
C HIS A 128 -6.11 -0.44 -4.54
N LEU A 129 -4.84 -0.69 -4.85
CA LEU A 129 -3.95 -1.42 -3.96
C LEU A 129 -3.12 -0.43 -3.13
N VAL A 130 -3.07 -0.61 -1.83
CA VAL A 130 -2.31 0.25 -0.90
C VAL A 130 -1.41 -0.64 -0.05
N GLY A 131 -0.12 -0.38 -0.06
CA GLY A 131 0.85 -1.20 0.67
C GLY A 131 1.81 -0.33 1.47
N PHE A 132 2.10 -0.72 2.71
CA PHE A 132 3.02 -0.03 3.60
C PHE A 132 4.32 -0.81 3.79
N SER A 133 5.49 -0.14 3.77
CA SER A 133 6.79 -0.79 4.00
C SER A 133 7.02 -1.94 3.01
N LEU A 134 7.36 -3.17 3.46
CA LEU A 134 7.39 -4.36 2.60
C LEU A 134 6.07 -4.62 1.86
N GLY A 135 4.93 -4.24 2.45
CA GLY A 135 3.61 -4.34 1.83
C GLY A 135 3.47 -3.50 0.56
N ALA A 136 4.24 -2.41 0.40
CA ALA A 136 4.27 -1.63 -0.83
C ALA A 136 4.79 -2.46 -2.01
N HIS A 137 5.78 -3.30 -1.76
CA HIS A 137 6.32 -4.23 -2.75
C HIS A 137 5.41 -5.43 -2.98
N VAL A 138 4.69 -5.90 -1.95
CA VAL A 138 3.63 -6.91 -2.11
C VAL A 138 2.55 -6.42 -3.10
N VAL A 139 2.02 -5.21 -2.91
CA VAL A 139 1.01 -4.67 -3.85
C VAL A 139 1.58 -4.38 -5.23
N GLY A 140 2.87 -4.04 -5.32
CA GLY A 140 3.59 -3.92 -6.59
C GLY A 140 3.59 -5.22 -7.39
N ASN A 141 3.98 -6.32 -6.73
CA ASN A 141 3.98 -7.64 -7.33
C ASN A 141 2.57 -8.12 -7.68
N ALA A 142 1.60 -7.95 -6.77
CA ALA A 142 0.21 -8.31 -7.02
C ALA A 142 -0.37 -7.59 -8.25
N GLY A 143 -0.08 -6.29 -8.38
CA GLY A 143 -0.53 -5.50 -9.52
C GLY A 143 0.07 -5.97 -10.86
N ARG A 144 1.35 -6.34 -10.87
CA ARG A 144 2.00 -6.92 -12.07
C ARG A 144 1.45 -8.29 -12.43
N ILE A 145 1.18 -9.15 -11.44
CA ILE A 145 0.54 -10.46 -11.66
C ILE A 145 -0.89 -10.29 -12.20
N ALA A 146 -1.60 -9.26 -11.75
CA ALA A 146 -2.87 -8.84 -12.34
C ALA A 146 -2.73 -8.11 -13.69
N GLY A 147 -1.55 -8.16 -14.35
CA GLY A 147 -1.31 -7.57 -15.66
C GLY A 147 -1.28 -6.04 -15.69
N GLY A 148 -0.96 -5.39 -14.57
CA GLY A 148 -0.98 -3.92 -14.45
C GLY A 148 -2.39 -3.31 -14.55
N ARG A 149 -3.43 -4.13 -14.41
CA ARG A 149 -4.84 -3.72 -14.52
C ARG A 149 -5.37 -2.84 -13.38
N PRO A 150 -4.88 -2.92 -12.12
CA PRO A 150 -5.40 -2.05 -11.06
C PRO A 150 -5.30 -0.57 -11.45
N THR A 151 -6.39 0.18 -11.30
CA THR A 151 -6.42 1.60 -11.68
C THR A 151 -5.41 2.43 -10.89
N ARG A 152 -5.12 2.02 -9.64
CA ARG A 152 -4.24 2.75 -8.75
C ARG A 152 -3.49 1.82 -7.79
N VAL A 153 -2.20 2.07 -7.62
CA VAL A 153 -1.37 1.44 -6.59
C VAL A 153 -0.63 2.52 -5.80
N THR A 154 -0.75 2.49 -4.48
CA THR A 154 -0.09 3.44 -3.57
C THR A 154 0.89 2.72 -2.67
N GLY A 155 2.17 3.09 -2.75
CA GLY A 155 3.21 2.69 -1.81
C GLY A 155 3.34 3.72 -0.69
N LEU A 156 3.20 3.27 0.55
CA LEU A 156 3.35 4.09 1.75
C LEU A 156 4.70 3.75 2.36
N ASP A 157 5.64 4.67 2.20
CA ASP A 157 7.05 4.55 2.56
C ASP A 157 7.61 3.16 2.21
N PRO A 158 7.70 2.81 0.90
CA PRO A 158 8.14 1.47 0.48
C PRO A 158 9.49 1.13 1.11
N ALA A 159 9.68 -0.10 1.58
CA ALA A 159 10.88 -0.47 2.32
C ALA A 159 12.17 -0.25 1.50
N GLY A 160 13.22 0.26 2.12
CA GLY A 160 14.50 0.56 1.49
C GLY A 160 15.46 -0.63 1.41
N PRO A 161 15.83 -1.26 2.53
CA PRO A 161 16.89 -2.26 2.54
C PRO A 161 16.59 -3.44 1.61
N ARG A 162 17.48 -3.68 0.63
CA ARG A 162 17.39 -4.72 -0.44
C ARG A 162 16.42 -4.43 -1.59
N TRP A 163 15.80 -3.25 -1.63
CA TRP A 163 14.78 -2.90 -2.63
C TRP A 163 15.23 -1.84 -3.64
N GLY A 164 16.31 -1.10 -3.37
CA GLY A 164 16.97 -0.25 -4.36
C GLY A 164 17.44 -1.06 -5.58
N GLY A 165 16.97 -0.68 -6.77
CA GLY A 165 17.26 -1.41 -8.03
C GLY A 165 16.67 -2.81 -8.13
N ASN A 166 15.84 -3.26 -7.18
CA ASN A 166 15.26 -4.59 -7.18
C ASN A 166 14.09 -4.67 -8.19
N ASN A 167 14.10 -5.67 -9.07
CA ASN A 167 13.07 -5.87 -10.10
C ASN A 167 11.68 -6.16 -9.50
N ASP A 168 11.62 -6.75 -8.31
CA ASP A 168 10.39 -7.03 -7.60
C ASP A 168 9.88 -5.83 -6.80
N ALA A 169 10.61 -4.71 -6.76
CA ALA A 169 10.15 -3.50 -6.10
C ALA A 169 8.83 -2.99 -6.70
N LEU A 170 8.16 -2.10 -5.96
CA LEU A 170 7.00 -1.41 -6.49
C LEU A 170 7.50 -0.54 -7.66
N ASN A 171 6.81 -0.57 -8.79
CA ASN A 171 7.20 0.25 -9.94
C ASN A 171 6.00 0.69 -10.78
N THR A 172 6.22 1.53 -11.80
CA THR A 172 5.19 2.06 -12.70
C THR A 172 4.36 0.99 -13.41
N ARG A 173 4.86 -0.23 -13.60
CA ARG A 173 4.12 -1.32 -14.28
C ARG A 173 3.10 -2.03 -13.37
N SER A 174 3.04 -1.64 -12.10
CA SER A 174 2.18 -2.31 -11.10
C SER A 174 0.71 -1.93 -11.23
N GLY A 175 0.38 -0.88 -11.98
CA GLY A 175 -0.99 -0.45 -12.21
C GLY A 175 -1.04 0.69 -13.22
N GLN A 176 -2.25 1.11 -13.58
CA GLN A 176 -2.47 2.23 -14.51
C GLN A 176 -1.94 3.57 -13.96
N TYR A 177 -1.90 3.69 -12.63
CA TYR A 177 -1.27 4.79 -11.93
C TYR A 177 -0.63 4.27 -10.64
N THR A 178 0.59 4.73 -10.37
CA THR A 178 1.33 4.36 -9.16
C THR A 178 1.81 5.61 -8.47
N GLU A 179 1.65 5.69 -7.16
CA GLU A 179 2.20 6.77 -6.36
C GLU A 179 2.89 6.26 -5.11
N CYS A 180 3.93 6.96 -4.69
CA CYS A 180 4.70 6.65 -3.50
C CYS A 180 4.67 7.86 -2.56
N ILE A 181 4.51 7.64 -1.26
CA ILE A 181 4.62 8.67 -0.21
C ILE A 181 5.81 8.30 0.66
N HIS A 182 6.88 9.08 0.58
CA HIS A 182 8.15 8.81 1.28
C HIS A 182 8.22 9.64 2.56
N THR A 183 8.47 8.99 3.70
CA THR A 183 8.49 9.64 5.02
C THR A 183 9.65 9.21 5.91
N ASP A 184 10.40 8.18 5.53
CA ASP A 184 11.65 7.75 6.18
C ASP A 184 12.70 7.34 5.13
N GLY A 185 12.76 8.11 4.04
CA GLY A 185 13.64 7.84 2.90
C GLY A 185 15.12 7.76 3.29
N GLY A 186 15.78 6.70 2.82
CA GLY A 186 17.21 6.47 3.06
C GLY A 186 17.53 5.67 4.33
N LEU A 187 16.54 5.33 5.15
CA LEU A 187 16.69 4.46 6.32
C LEU A 187 15.77 3.25 6.26
N LEU A 188 14.53 3.34 6.74
CA LEU A 188 13.56 2.24 6.57
C LEU A 188 12.85 2.32 5.22
N GLY A 189 12.63 3.53 4.71
CA GLY A 189 12.04 3.78 3.39
C GLY A 189 13.09 3.87 2.29
N ILE A 190 12.73 3.44 1.08
CA ILE A 190 13.50 3.71 -0.14
C ILE A 190 13.36 5.19 -0.50
N ASN A 191 14.44 5.83 -0.95
CA ASN A 191 14.38 7.23 -1.40
C ASN A 191 14.20 7.38 -2.92
N ASP A 192 14.17 6.25 -3.62
CA ASP A 192 14.18 6.20 -5.07
C ASP A 192 12.80 6.58 -5.65
N ARG A 193 12.85 7.22 -6.83
CA ARG A 193 11.66 7.50 -7.64
C ARG A 193 11.19 6.22 -8.34
N ILE A 194 10.42 5.39 -7.63
CA ILE A 194 9.94 4.10 -8.17
C ILE A 194 8.51 4.17 -8.73
N CYS A 195 7.71 5.17 -8.35
CA CYS A 195 6.34 5.34 -8.80
C CYS A 195 6.19 6.37 -9.95
N HIS A 196 5.01 6.45 -10.59
CA HIS A 196 4.72 7.54 -11.53
C HIS A 196 4.82 8.89 -10.81
N THR A 197 4.16 8.99 -9.66
CA THR A 197 4.22 10.15 -8.76
C THR A 197 4.92 9.80 -7.46
N ASN A 198 5.83 10.64 -6.98
CA ASN A 198 6.55 10.40 -5.72
C ASN A 198 6.44 11.65 -4.87
N PHE A 199 5.77 11.54 -3.73
CA PHE A 199 5.59 12.63 -2.77
C PHE A 199 6.64 12.51 -1.67
N TYR A 200 7.28 13.64 -1.36
CA TYR A 200 8.28 13.78 -0.30
C TYR A 200 7.81 14.83 0.70
N PRO A 201 6.76 14.55 1.49
CA PRO A 201 6.28 15.46 2.54
C PRO A 201 7.40 15.78 3.52
N ASN A 202 7.65 17.05 3.78
CA ASN A 202 8.75 17.61 4.57
C ASN A 202 10.12 17.12 4.09
N GLY A 203 10.29 16.96 2.78
CA GLY A 203 11.52 16.45 2.16
C GLY A 203 11.71 14.93 2.18
N GLY A 204 10.73 14.17 2.65
CA GLY A 204 10.67 12.70 2.62
C GLY A 204 11.68 11.89 3.44
N ASN A 205 12.73 12.51 4.00
CA ASN A 205 13.72 11.84 4.86
C ASN A 205 13.21 11.74 6.31
N ASN A 206 14.08 11.56 7.31
CA ASN A 206 13.69 11.65 8.71
C ASN A 206 14.50 12.73 9.46
N PRO A 207 14.05 13.17 10.65
CA PRO A 207 12.77 12.89 11.30
C PRO A 207 11.57 13.60 10.61
N ARG A 208 10.34 13.12 10.84
CA ARG A 208 9.10 13.84 10.47
C ARG A 208 8.63 14.75 11.61
N PRO A 209 7.86 15.83 11.34
CA PRO A 209 7.25 16.64 12.39
C PRO A 209 6.51 15.77 13.42
N GLY A 210 6.86 15.91 14.70
CA GLY A 210 6.31 15.11 15.80
C GLY A 210 6.88 13.69 15.96
N CYS A 211 7.95 13.32 15.24
CA CYS A 211 8.63 12.03 15.34
C CYS A 211 10.08 12.18 15.82
N TRP A 212 10.51 11.29 16.71
CA TRP A 212 11.89 11.26 17.25
C TRP A 212 12.66 9.99 16.90
N VAL A 213 11.99 9.02 16.28
CA VAL A 213 12.57 7.74 15.86
C VAL A 213 12.10 7.39 14.45
N SER A 214 12.91 6.62 13.73
CA SER A 214 12.64 6.23 12.34
C SER A 214 11.35 5.42 12.19
N THR A 215 10.98 4.56 13.14
CA THR A 215 9.69 3.84 13.10
C THR A 215 8.46 4.75 13.14
N CYS A 216 8.56 5.91 13.82
CA CYS A 216 7.52 6.94 13.80
C CYS A 216 7.46 7.62 12.43
N SER A 217 8.62 8.03 11.90
CA SER A 217 8.73 8.64 10.57
C SER A 217 8.20 7.71 9.48
N HIS A 218 8.53 6.41 9.56
CA HIS A 218 8.04 5.37 8.66
C HIS A 218 6.52 5.24 8.73
N SER A 219 5.97 5.18 9.94
CA SER A 219 4.53 5.12 10.18
C SER A 219 3.76 6.36 9.70
N ARG A 220 4.43 7.51 9.57
CA ARG A 220 3.79 8.76 9.15
C ARG A 220 3.16 8.65 7.77
N ALA A 221 3.72 7.85 6.85
CA ALA A 221 3.16 7.70 5.50
C ALA A 221 1.71 7.24 5.51
N TYR A 222 1.35 6.25 6.33
CA TYR A 222 -0.04 5.77 6.37
C TYR A 222 -0.99 6.69 7.12
N GLN A 223 -0.49 7.46 8.08
CA GLN A 223 -1.27 8.46 8.78
C GLN A 223 -1.62 9.63 7.86
N LEU A 224 -0.64 10.12 7.10
CA LEU A 224 -0.84 11.13 6.05
C LEU A 224 -1.81 10.63 4.99
N PHE A 225 -1.62 9.38 4.51
CA PHE A 225 -2.52 8.80 3.53
C PHE A 225 -3.97 8.70 4.05
N ALA A 226 -4.19 8.17 5.26
CA ALA A 226 -5.51 8.09 5.87
C ALA A 226 -6.15 9.49 6.01
N SER A 227 -5.37 10.51 6.38
CA SER A 227 -5.83 11.90 6.45
C SER A 227 -6.28 12.40 5.07
N THR A 228 -5.45 12.26 4.04
CA THR A 228 -5.80 12.69 2.68
C THR A 228 -6.95 11.91 2.05
N VAL A 229 -7.19 10.66 2.45
CA VAL A 229 -8.39 9.91 2.05
C VAL A 229 -9.65 10.54 2.68
N ARG A 230 -9.57 11.08 3.90
CA ARG A 230 -10.69 11.73 4.58
C ARG A 230 -10.99 13.14 4.07
N SER A 231 -9.96 13.96 3.86
CA SER A 231 -10.12 15.41 3.61
C SER A 231 -9.55 15.89 2.29
N ASN A 232 -8.73 15.10 1.58
CA ASN A 232 -8.08 15.49 0.32
C ASN A 232 -7.35 16.86 0.39
N HIS A 233 -6.80 17.24 1.54
CA HIS A 233 -6.33 18.61 1.80
C HIS A 233 -4.85 18.84 1.50
N LEU A 234 -4.01 17.81 1.49
CA LEU A 234 -2.57 17.96 1.28
C LEU A 234 -2.24 18.08 -0.22
N LEU A 235 -1.70 19.24 -0.61
CA LEU A 235 -1.29 19.56 -1.98
C LEU A 235 0.23 19.49 -2.12
N GLY A 236 0.71 18.55 -2.93
CA GLY A 236 2.09 18.50 -3.41
C GLY A 236 2.34 19.49 -4.53
N ARG A 237 3.52 20.08 -4.58
CA ARG A 237 3.98 20.93 -5.69
C ARG A 237 5.11 20.25 -6.46
N LEU A 238 4.98 20.22 -7.79
CA LEU A 238 5.91 19.54 -8.69
C LEU A 238 7.30 20.19 -8.60
N CYS A 239 8.32 19.34 -8.46
CA CYS A 239 9.73 19.71 -8.36
C CYS A 239 10.46 19.32 -9.65
N GLY A 240 11.44 20.12 -10.06
CA GLY A 240 12.31 19.82 -11.20
C GLY A 240 13.31 18.70 -10.90
N ASN A 241 13.67 18.49 -9.63
CA ASN A 241 14.58 17.43 -9.21
C ASN A 241 14.35 17.05 -7.73
N PHE A 242 15.07 16.01 -7.30
CA PHE A 242 14.98 15.48 -5.94
C PHE A 242 15.45 16.50 -4.87
N ASN A 243 16.52 17.26 -5.13
CA ASN A 243 17.01 18.28 -4.18
C ASN A 243 15.94 19.35 -3.88
N GLN A 244 15.17 19.77 -4.87
CA GLN A 244 14.04 20.68 -4.65
C GLN A 244 12.96 20.06 -3.77
N ALA A 245 12.62 18.77 -3.97
CA ALA A 245 11.67 18.06 -3.11
C ALA A 245 12.19 17.97 -1.67
N GLN A 246 13.45 17.56 -1.49
CA GLN A 246 14.07 17.42 -0.18
C GLN A 246 14.06 18.73 0.62
N ASN A 247 14.28 19.87 -0.06
CA ASN A 247 14.31 21.19 0.56
C ASN A 247 12.95 21.92 0.53
N ASN A 248 11.88 21.30 0.02
CA ASN A 248 10.57 21.91 -0.21
C ASN A 248 10.60 23.21 -1.04
N GLN A 249 11.48 23.29 -2.04
CA GLN A 249 11.69 24.45 -2.91
C GLN A 249 11.03 24.27 -4.29
N CYS A 250 9.88 23.59 -4.34
CA CYS A 250 9.20 23.23 -5.57
C CYS A 250 8.27 24.35 -6.05
N THR A 251 8.26 24.63 -7.36
CA THR A 251 7.54 25.78 -7.95
C THR A 251 6.53 25.39 -9.03
N GLY A 252 6.43 24.10 -9.39
CA GLY A 252 5.58 23.64 -10.49
C GLY A 252 4.08 23.56 -10.16
N SER A 253 3.37 22.80 -10.99
CA SER A 253 1.93 22.53 -10.80
C SER A 253 1.66 21.73 -9.54
N THR A 254 0.42 21.78 -9.05
CA THR A 254 0.01 21.09 -7.83
C THR A 254 -0.73 19.79 -8.11
N LEU A 255 -0.56 18.81 -7.23
CA LEU A 255 -1.29 17.56 -7.22
C LEU A 255 -1.57 17.17 -5.77
N HIS A 256 -2.81 16.80 -5.44
CA HIS A 256 -3.14 16.30 -4.11
C HIS A 256 -2.31 15.05 -3.79
N MET A 257 -1.71 14.97 -2.61
CA MET A 257 -1.04 13.75 -2.14
C MET A 257 -2.09 12.74 -1.66
N GLY A 258 -1.86 11.44 -1.89
CA GLY A 258 -2.81 10.39 -1.45
C GLY A 258 -4.20 10.62 -2.01
N ASN A 259 -5.25 10.41 -1.21
CA ASN A 259 -6.68 10.52 -1.50
C ASN A 259 -7.41 9.26 -2.05
N ALA A 260 -8.74 9.32 -2.03
CA ALA A 260 -9.64 8.24 -2.45
C ALA A 260 -9.96 8.19 -3.96
N ILE A 261 -9.57 9.24 -4.71
CA ILE A 261 -9.99 9.47 -6.10
C ILE A 261 -9.28 8.50 -7.05
N LEU A 262 -10.01 7.51 -7.56
CA LEU A 262 -9.45 6.44 -8.40
C LEU A 262 -8.95 6.92 -9.77
N THR A 263 -9.54 7.99 -10.29
CA THR A 263 -9.19 8.60 -11.58
C THR A 263 -8.00 9.54 -11.51
N LYS A 264 -7.45 9.81 -10.30
CA LYS A 264 -6.26 10.65 -10.12
C LYS A 264 -5.10 10.10 -10.95
N ARG A 265 -4.41 10.98 -11.68
CA ARG A 265 -3.19 10.68 -12.43
C ARG A 265 -2.16 11.77 -12.17
N GLY A 266 -0.90 11.44 -12.35
CA GLY A 266 0.22 12.37 -12.18
C GLY A 266 1.53 11.74 -12.57
N ASN A 267 2.55 12.58 -12.77
CA ASN A 267 3.91 12.12 -13.00
C ASN A 267 4.89 13.11 -12.38
N GLY A 268 6.00 12.60 -11.84
CA GLY A 268 7.09 13.40 -11.31
C GLY A 268 7.27 13.30 -9.79
N ILE A 269 8.02 14.26 -9.27
CA ILE A 269 8.44 14.36 -7.86
C ILE A 269 7.74 15.58 -7.27
N TYR A 270 7.11 15.41 -6.11
CA TYR A 270 6.31 16.45 -5.47
C TYR A 270 6.79 16.66 -4.03
N GLY A 271 7.06 17.91 -3.68
CA GLY A 271 7.36 18.36 -2.32
C GLY A 271 6.14 19.04 -1.70
N LEU A 272 6.01 18.94 -0.38
CA LEU A 272 4.97 19.60 0.41
C LEU A 272 5.39 19.62 1.87
N THR A 273 4.76 20.47 2.67
CA THR A 273 4.92 20.47 4.13
C THR A 273 3.68 19.90 4.80
N THR A 274 3.86 19.33 5.99
CA THR A 274 2.77 18.82 6.84
C THR A 274 3.05 19.18 8.29
N GLY A 275 2.01 19.34 9.09
CA GLY A 275 2.10 19.49 10.54
C GLY A 275 2.47 18.19 11.26
N SER A 276 2.62 18.30 12.58
CA SER A 276 3.01 17.19 13.47
C SER A 276 1.84 16.36 14.01
N SER A 277 0.61 16.87 13.90
CA SER A 277 -0.61 16.31 14.48
C SER A 277 -1.74 16.26 13.45
N TRP A 278 -2.65 15.30 13.59
CA TRP A 278 -3.80 15.12 12.71
C TRP A 278 -4.65 16.42 12.64
N PRO A 279 -5.13 16.85 11.45
CA PRO A 279 -5.10 16.16 10.16
C PRO A 279 -3.79 16.32 9.36
N PHE A 280 -2.72 16.81 9.99
CA PHE A 280 -1.40 17.13 9.43
C PHE A 280 -1.44 18.30 8.46
#